data_AF-A0A523IJL1-F1
#
_entry.id   AF-A0A523IJL1-F1
#
_cell.length_a   1.000
_cell.length_b   1.000
_cell.length_c   1.000
_cell.angle_alpha   90.00
_cell.angle_beta   90.00
_cell.angle_gamma   90.00
#
_symmetry.space_group_name_H-M   'P 1'
#
loop_
_entity.id
_entity.type
_entity.pdbx_description
1 polymer ?
#
loop_
_entity_poly.entity_id
_entity_poly.type
_entity_poly.pdbx_seq_one_letter_code
_entity_poly.pdbx_strand_id
1 'polypeptide(L)'
;MPASATDNGDGTASLDVSGGGGGGVDPVGLKNIAAAIINPATDDTLLLIDGKLATLLTTDFSTETTLAALLAVDFATETTLATRASETTLATRASETTLATRASEVTLATRATEITLAAIKAQTDKLIFTGDDLKVVDSAGGAGTAGVAEHHNGTATTTPANVTFTGTSKAILIDNLDASNNLLVSFDGGANTKTVLPGQSLSIEANHSAVAVSSSAATVPFEMLVTV
;
A
#
# COMPACT_ATOMS: atom_id res chain seq x y z
N MET A 1 -108.57 36.01 6.92
CA MET A 1 -107.49 35.30 7.66
C MET A 1 -106.22 35.36 6.82
N PRO A 2 -105.00 35.52 7.37
CA PRO A 2 -104.62 35.78 8.76
C PRO A 2 -103.81 37.09 8.95
N ALA A 3 -103.60 37.44 10.21
CA ALA A 3 -102.63 38.43 10.68
C ALA A 3 -101.20 37.96 10.43
N SER A 4 -100.27 38.90 10.23
CA SER A 4 -98.83 38.65 10.33
C SER A 4 -98.22 39.73 11.20
N ALA A 5 -98.05 39.38 12.47
CA ALA A 5 -97.17 40.06 13.39
C ALA A 5 -95.73 39.61 13.10
N THR A 6 -94.79 40.55 13.11
CA THR A 6 -93.39 40.29 13.41
C THR A 6 -92.89 41.45 14.28
N ASP A 7 -93.15 41.28 15.57
CA ASP A 7 -92.38 41.86 16.67
C ASP A 7 -91.04 41.11 16.72
N ASN A 8 -89.97 41.76 16.27
CA ASN A 8 -88.61 41.25 16.41
C ASN A 8 -88.01 41.93 17.65
N GLY A 9 -88.37 41.41 18.83
CA GLY A 9 -87.73 41.75 20.07
C GLY A 9 -86.25 41.35 20.03
N ASP A 10 -85.37 42.32 19.85
CA ASP A 10 -83.95 42.20 20.14
C ASP A 10 -83.78 42.18 21.66
N GLY A 11 -83.93 40.98 22.24
CA GLY A 11 -83.73 40.69 23.66
C GLY A 11 -82.28 40.88 24.13
N THR A 12 -81.63 41.99 23.78
CA THR A 12 -80.48 42.51 24.52
C THR A 12 -81.04 43.31 25.68
N ALA A 13 -81.37 42.59 26.77
CA ALA A 13 -81.54 43.23 28.07
C ALA A 13 -80.18 43.84 28.45
N SER A 14 -79.97 45.08 28.01
CA SER A 14 -78.93 45.96 28.50
C SER A 14 -79.17 46.09 30.01
N LEU A 15 -78.30 45.44 30.79
CA LEU A 15 -78.24 45.65 32.23
C LEU A 15 -77.81 47.10 32.44
N ASP A 16 -78.80 47.98 32.56
CA ASP A 16 -78.60 49.36 32.94
C ASP A 16 -78.11 49.41 34.39
N VAL A 17 -76.79 49.48 34.56
CA VAL A 17 -76.14 49.70 35.86
C VAL A 17 -75.90 51.20 36.10
N SER A 18 -76.67 52.09 35.48
CA SER A 18 -76.62 53.54 35.72
C SER A 18 -77.66 54.02 36.74
N GLY A 19 -77.87 53.21 37.78
CA GLY A 19 -78.62 53.63 38.97
C GLY A 19 -77.74 54.40 39.95
N GLY A 20 -77.82 55.73 39.92
CA GLY A 20 -77.72 56.60 41.10
C GLY A 20 -76.36 56.76 41.77
N GLY A 21 -75.86 57.99 41.80
CA GLY A 21 -74.72 58.41 42.61
C GLY A 21 -74.88 58.02 44.08
N GLY A 22 -74.17 56.97 44.48
CA GLY A 22 -73.94 56.57 45.86
C GLY A 22 -72.56 55.96 45.94
N GLY A 23 -71.67 56.54 46.76
CA GLY A 23 -70.31 56.06 46.98
C GLY A 23 -70.26 54.70 47.66
N GLY A 24 -70.59 53.65 46.91
CA GLY A 24 -70.48 52.26 47.31
C GLY A 24 -69.07 51.74 47.09
N VAL A 25 -68.38 51.44 48.19
CA VAL A 25 -67.21 50.55 48.23
C VAL A 25 -67.48 49.29 47.41
N ASP A 26 -66.62 48.95 46.45
CA ASP A 26 -66.64 47.67 45.72
C ASP A 26 -66.20 46.55 46.69
N PRO A 27 -67.11 45.77 47.27
CA PRO A 27 -66.78 44.89 48.39
C PRO A 27 -66.12 43.57 47.96
N VAL A 28 -66.05 43.32 46.64
CA VAL A 28 -65.65 42.04 46.08
C VAL A 28 -64.50 42.16 45.07
N GLY A 29 -63.99 43.36 44.80
CA GLY A 29 -62.84 43.58 43.93
C GLY A 29 -63.06 43.08 42.50
N LEU A 30 -64.32 42.91 42.08
CA LEU A 30 -64.68 42.32 40.80
C LEU A 30 -64.21 43.16 39.62
N LYS A 31 -63.97 44.46 39.82
CA LYS A 31 -63.39 45.35 38.81
C LYS A 31 -62.01 44.88 38.33
N ASN A 32 -61.22 44.22 39.19
CA ASN A 32 -59.90 43.69 38.80
C ASN A 32 -59.96 42.28 38.20
N ILE A 33 -61.03 41.52 38.46
CA ILE A 33 -61.19 40.15 37.94
C ILE A 33 -61.66 40.18 36.47
N ALA A 34 -62.52 41.13 36.10
CA ALA A 34 -62.93 41.32 34.71
C ALA A 34 -61.74 41.66 33.78
N ALA A 35 -60.75 42.39 34.29
CA ALA A 35 -59.54 42.73 33.54
C ALA A 35 -58.54 41.55 33.40
N ALA A 36 -58.57 40.58 34.33
CA ALA A 36 -57.65 39.44 34.33
C ALA A 36 -58.16 38.22 33.55
N ILE A 37 -59.49 38.06 33.43
CA ILE A 37 -60.11 36.90 32.76
C ILE A 37 -60.34 37.16 31.26
N ILE A 38 -60.34 38.43 30.84
CA ILE A 38 -60.53 38.84 29.44
C ILE A 38 -59.27 39.58 29.00
N ASN A 39 -58.14 38.87 28.86
CA ASN A 39 -57.05 39.36 28.03
C ASN A 39 -57.20 38.72 26.65
N PRO A 40 -58.03 39.27 25.75
CA PRO A 40 -58.03 38.82 24.36
C PRO A 40 -56.60 38.95 23.85
N ALA A 41 -56.19 38.05 22.95
CA ALA A 41 -54.93 38.16 22.24
C ALA A 41 -54.74 39.63 21.83
N THR A 42 -53.70 40.30 22.38
CA THR A 42 -53.44 41.71 22.06
C THR A 42 -53.20 41.81 20.56
N ASP A 43 -53.49 42.97 19.96
CA ASP A 43 -53.33 43.16 18.51
C ASP A 43 -51.94 42.72 18.01
N ASP A 44 -50.90 42.90 18.83
CA ASP A 44 -49.53 42.43 18.55
C ASP A 44 -49.42 40.90 18.43
N THR A 45 -50.12 40.15 19.28
CA THR A 45 -50.13 38.68 19.22
C THR A 45 -50.88 38.15 18.01
N LEU A 46 -51.97 38.81 17.61
CA LEU A 46 -52.71 38.48 16.39
C LEU A 46 -51.87 38.80 15.15
N LEU A 47 -51.23 39.97 15.11
CA LEU A 47 -50.34 40.36 14.02
C LEU A 47 -49.15 39.41 13.87
N LEU A 48 -48.59 38.93 14.99
CA LEU A 48 -47.51 37.94 14.98
C LEU A 48 -47.99 36.58 14.46
N ILE A 49 -49.20 36.17 14.82
CA ILE A 49 -49.80 34.93 14.32
C ILE A 49 -50.07 35.04 12.82
N ASP A 50 -50.61 36.16 12.35
CA ASP A 50 -50.82 36.43 10.92
C ASP A 50 -49.52 36.40 10.13
N GLY A 51 -48.45 37.02 10.66
CA GLY A 51 -47.13 36.96 10.04
C GLY A 51 -46.55 35.55 9.97
N LYS A 52 -46.72 34.74 11.02
CA LYS A 52 -46.28 33.34 11.04
C LYS A 52 -47.10 32.48 10.07
N LEU A 53 -48.41 32.69 9.99
CA LEU A 53 -49.30 32.00 9.06
C LEU A 53 -48.97 32.35 7.60
N ALA A 54 -48.73 33.63 7.31
CA ALA A 54 -48.28 34.06 5.98
C ALA A 54 -46.94 33.41 5.60
N THR A 55 -45.99 33.38 6.53
CA THR A 55 -44.70 32.72 6.32
C THR A 55 -44.87 31.23 6.06
N LEU A 56 -45.69 30.54 6.86
CA LEU A 56 -46.01 29.12 6.70
C LEU A 56 -46.71 28.82 5.37
N LEU A 57 -47.59 29.71 4.91
CA LEU A 57 -48.28 29.59 3.62
C LEU A 57 -47.31 29.75 2.43
N THR A 58 -46.27 30.59 2.58
CA THR A 58 -45.24 30.81 1.56
C THR A 58 -44.05 29.86 1.65
N THR A 59 -43.90 29.15 2.77
CA THR A 59 -42.82 28.20 2.95
C THR A 59 -43.23 26.90 2.27
N ASP A 60 -42.50 26.51 1.24
CA ASP A 60 -42.72 25.28 0.48
C ASP A 60 -42.43 24.05 1.38
N PHE A 61 -43.48 23.67 2.14
CA PHE A 61 -43.74 22.35 2.73
C PHE A 61 -43.10 21.15 2.01
N SER A 62 -43.37 21.12 0.70
CA SER A 62 -43.42 19.97 -0.19
C SER A 62 -44.48 20.31 -1.24
N THR A 63 -44.16 20.70 -2.49
CA THR A 63 -44.87 20.10 -3.65
C THR A 63 -44.39 20.43 -5.07
N GLU A 64 -43.43 21.31 -5.36
CA GLU A 64 -43.08 21.52 -6.79
C GLU A 64 -41.58 21.59 -7.05
N THR A 65 -40.86 22.37 -6.24
CA THR A 65 -39.44 22.61 -6.45
C THR A 65 -38.58 21.38 -6.15
N THR A 66 -38.84 20.71 -5.02
CA THR A 66 -38.10 19.51 -4.61
C THR A 66 -38.46 18.30 -5.47
N LEU A 67 -39.72 18.18 -5.91
CA LEU A 67 -40.15 17.10 -6.79
C LEU A 67 -39.60 17.31 -8.21
N ALA A 68 -39.60 18.54 -8.73
CA ALA A 68 -38.95 18.88 -9.98
C ALA A 68 -37.43 18.65 -9.92
N ALA A 69 -36.78 18.97 -8.79
CA ALA A 69 -35.38 18.69 -8.59
C ALA A 69 -35.08 17.18 -8.56
N LEU A 70 -35.89 16.36 -7.87
CA LEU A 70 -35.72 14.90 -7.89
C LEU A 70 -36.01 14.29 -9.27
N LEU A 71 -37.01 14.80 -10.00
CA LEU A 71 -37.28 14.39 -11.37
C LEU A 71 -36.15 14.78 -12.33
N ALA A 72 -35.38 15.83 -12.01
CA ALA A 72 -34.20 16.25 -12.75
C ALA A 72 -32.91 15.51 -12.34
N VAL A 73 -32.90 14.82 -11.19
CA VAL A 73 -31.78 13.96 -10.78
C VAL A 73 -31.91 12.61 -11.48
N ASP A 74 -31.10 12.44 -12.52
CA ASP A 74 -30.95 11.19 -13.28
C ASP A 74 -30.30 10.10 -12.40
N PHE A 75 -31.12 9.25 -11.78
CA PHE A 75 -30.64 8.07 -11.02
C PHE A 75 -30.30 6.85 -11.89
N ALA A 76 -30.11 7.04 -13.20
CA ALA A 76 -30.12 6.07 -14.31
C ALA A 76 -31.48 6.03 -15.02
N THR A 77 -31.67 6.99 -15.90
CA THR A 77 -32.69 7.03 -16.92
C THR A 77 -32.75 5.72 -17.69
N GLU A 78 -33.95 5.34 -18.11
CA GLU A 78 -34.21 4.21 -19.01
C GLU A 78 -33.24 4.19 -20.19
N THR A 79 -32.84 5.37 -20.70
CA THR A 79 -31.84 5.55 -21.76
C THR A 79 -30.46 4.99 -21.40
N THR A 80 -29.99 5.24 -20.17
CA THR A 80 -28.68 4.75 -19.70
C THR A 80 -28.71 3.23 -19.52
N LEU A 81 -29.81 2.71 -18.97
CA LEU A 81 -30.00 1.27 -18.82
C LEU A 81 -30.17 0.59 -20.17
N ALA A 82 -30.92 1.18 -21.10
CA ALA A 82 -31.10 0.73 -22.47
C ALA A 82 -29.79 0.77 -23.27
N THR A 83 -28.89 1.73 -23.02
CA THR A 83 -27.58 1.78 -23.68
C THR A 83 -26.66 0.65 -23.19
N ARG A 84 -26.67 0.37 -21.88
CA ARG A 84 -25.89 -0.74 -21.31
C ARG A 84 -26.48 -2.11 -21.66
N ALA A 85 -27.80 -2.21 -21.72
CA ALA A 85 -28.54 -3.40 -22.12
C ALA A 85 -28.69 -3.55 -23.64
N SER A 86 -28.27 -2.54 -24.42
CA SER A 86 -28.33 -2.58 -25.88
C SER A 86 -27.54 -3.79 -26.36
N GLU A 87 -28.22 -4.62 -27.14
CA GLU A 87 -27.71 -5.85 -27.73
C GLU A 87 -26.38 -5.62 -28.46
N THR A 88 -26.17 -4.44 -29.05
CA THR A 88 -24.92 -4.06 -29.72
C THR A 88 -23.73 -3.98 -28.77
N THR A 89 -23.91 -3.41 -27.58
CA THR A 89 -22.84 -3.30 -26.56
C THR A 89 -22.49 -4.67 -26.01
N LEU A 90 -23.51 -5.50 -25.75
CA LEU A 90 -23.32 -6.87 -25.26
C LEU A 90 -22.71 -7.76 -26.34
N ALA A 91 -23.18 -7.66 -27.58
CA ALA A 91 -22.66 -8.38 -28.74
C ALA A 91 -21.21 -8.00 -29.04
N THR A 92 -20.80 -6.74 -28.86
CA THR A 92 -19.40 -6.34 -29.07
C THR A 92 -18.47 -6.98 -28.02
N ARG A 93 -18.93 -7.07 -26.76
CA ARG A 93 -18.18 -7.71 -25.66
C ARG A 93 -18.19 -9.24 -25.75
N ALA A 94 -19.28 -9.83 -26.23
CA ALA A 94 -19.46 -11.26 -26.42
C ALA A 94 -19.04 -11.75 -27.82
N SER A 95 -18.66 -10.84 -28.71
CA SER A 95 -18.29 -11.18 -30.08
C SER A 95 -17.10 -12.13 -30.04
N GLU A 96 -17.27 -13.24 -30.76
CA GLU A 96 -16.25 -14.26 -30.96
C GLU A 96 -14.95 -13.64 -31.47
N THR A 97 -15.00 -12.55 -32.23
CA THR A 97 -13.82 -11.81 -32.70
C THR A 97 -13.01 -11.21 -31.55
N THR A 98 -13.67 -10.62 -30.55
CA THR A 98 -13.02 -10.03 -29.37
C THR A 98 -12.42 -11.12 -28.48
N LEU A 99 -13.16 -12.22 -28.30
CA LEU A 99 -12.70 -13.35 -27.48
C LEU A 99 -11.56 -14.12 -28.18
N ALA A 100 -11.67 -14.33 -29.49
CA ALA A 100 -10.64 -14.91 -30.33
C ALA A 100 -9.40 -14.03 -30.38
N THR A 101 -9.51 -12.71 -30.40
CA THR A 101 -8.32 -11.83 -30.35
C THR A 101 -7.58 -11.94 -29.01
N ARG A 102 -8.31 -12.07 -27.90
CA ARG A 102 -7.71 -12.31 -26.57
C ARG A 102 -7.16 -13.73 -26.40
N ALA A 103 -7.77 -14.71 -27.06
CA ALA A 103 -7.36 -16.11 -27.04
C ALA A 103 -6.38 -16.47 -28.17
N SER A 104 -6.12 -15.55 -29.12
CA SER A 104 -5.32 -15.85 -30.31
C SER A 104 -3.88 -16.09 -29.90
N GLU A 105 -3.37 -17.21 -30.41
CA GLU A 105 -2.01 -17.74 -30.27
C GLU A 105 -0.90 -16.73 -30.45
N VAL A 106 -1.12 -15.54 -31.02
CA VAL A 106 -0.09 -14.52 -31.22
C VAL A 106 0.56 -14.06 -29.90
N THR A 107 -0.19 -14.01 -28.80
CA THR A 107 0.40 -13.73 -27.46
C THR A 107 1.10 -14.96 -26.85
N LEU A 108 0.83 -16.15 -27.37
CA LEU A 108 1.51 -17.40 -27.00
C LEU A 108 2.72 -17.68 -27.89
N ALA A 109 2.74 -17.17 -29.14
CA ALA A 109 3.81 -17.29 -30.12
C ALA A 109 5.03 -16.42 -29.79
N THR A 110 4.89 -15.48 -28.84
CA THR A 110 6.03 -14.80 -28.20
C THR A 110 6.72 -15.69 -27.15
N ARG A 111 6.11 -16.82 -26.76
CA ARG A 111 6.81 -17.89 -26.03
C ARG A 111 7.43 -18.80 -27.09
N ALA A 112 8.66 -19.25 -26.87
CA ALA A 112 9.33 -20.19 -27.77
C ALA A 112 8.39 -21.36 -28.06
N THR A 113 8.15 -21.63 -29.34
CA THR A 113 7.31 -22.76 -29.76
C THR A 113 7.87 -24.07 -29.20
N GLU A 114 7.03 -25.10 -29.07
CA GLU A 114 7.49 -26.43 -28.63
C GLU A 114 8.62 -26.97 -29.52
N ILE A 115 8.59 -26.64 -30.82
CA ILE A 115 9.65 -26.94 -31.79
C ILE A 115 10.96 -26.23 -31.42
N THR A 116 10.90 -24.94 -31.10
CA THR A 116 12.08 -24.16 -30.68
C THR A 116 12.67 -24.72 -29.38
N LEU A 117 11.82 -25.09 -28.42
CA LEU A 117 12.27 -25.65 -27.14
C LEU A 117 12.93 -27.03 -27.34
N ALA A 118 12.30 -27.91 -28.14
CA ALA A 118 12.86 -29.22 -28.47
C ALA A 118 14.21 -29.09 -29.21
N ALA A 119 14.35 -28.12 -30.11
CA ALA A 119 15.61 -27.85 -30.81
C ALA A 119 16.72 -27.38 -29.85
N ILE A 120 16.42 -26.45 -28.93
CA ILE A 120 17.38 -25.99 -27.91
C ILE A 120 17.82 -27.17 -27.04
N LYS A 121 16.87 -28.00 -26.60
CA LYS A 121 17.17 -29.19 -25.78
C LYS A 121 18.09 -30.15 -26.53
N ALA A 122 17.79 -30.44 -27.80
CA ALA A 122 18.59 -31.34 -28.62
C ALA A 122 20.03 -30.86 -28.84
N GLN A 123 20.30 -29.55 -28.76
CA GLN A 123 21.67 -29.03 -28.82
C GLN A 123 22.34 -29.02 -27.45
N THR A 124 21.61 -28.67 -26.39
CA THR A 124 22.16 -28.67 -25.02
C THR A 124 22.51 -30.07 -24.53
N ASP A 125 21.74 -31.09 -24.89
CA ASP A 125 22.06 -32.50 -24.58
C ASP A 125 23.37 -32.99 -25.24
N LYS A 126 23.84 -32.31 -26.29
CA LYS A 126 25.13 -32.61 -26.94
C LYS A 126 26.31 -31.90 -26.30
N LEU A 127 26.06 -30.97 -25.37
CA LEU A 127 27.10 -30.28 -24.64
C LEU A 127 27.65 -31.22 -23.58
N ILE A 128 28.69 -31.96 -23.95
CA ILE A 128 29.51 -32.71 -23.02
C ILE A 128 30.71 -31.83 -22.71
N PHE A 129 30.87 -31.47 -21.44
CA PHE A 129 32.05 -30.78 -20.95
C PHE A 129 32.96 -31.78 -20.24
N THR A 130 34.06 -32.13 -20.90
CA THR A 130 35.21 -32.81 -20.30
C THR A 130 36.14 -31.78 -19.67
N GLY A 131 37.17 -32.22 -18.94
CA GLY A 131 37.99 -31.38 -18.06
C GLY A 131 38.59 -30.13 -18.70
N ASP A 132 38.83 -30.15 -20.01
CA ASP A 132 39.42 -29.04 -20.78
C ASP A 132 38.41 -28.31 -21.69
N ASP A 133 37.16 -28.80 -21.81
CA ASP A 133 36.17 -28.27 -22.76
C ASP A 133 35.60 -26.92 -22.32
N LEU A 134 35.60 -26.67 -21.01
CA LEU A 134 35.30 -25.37 -20.46
C LEU A 134 36.57 -24.56 -20.36
N LYS A 135 36.91 -23.84 -21.43
CA LYS A 135 37.80 -22.70 -21.32
C LYS A 135 37.05 -21.56 -20.64
N VAL A 136 36.88 -21.67 -19.32
CA VAL A 136 36.65 -20.50 -18.50
C VAL A 136 37.95 -19.73 -18.60
N VAL A 137 38.01 -18.82 -19.57
CA VAL A 137 38.95 -17.71 -19.50
C VAL A 137 38.47 -16.92 -18.28
N ASP A 138 38.85 -17.38 -17.09
CA ASP A 138 39.28 -16.42 -16.10
C ASP A 138 40.30 -15.53 -16.80
N SER A 139 40.50 -14.33 -16.31
CA SER A 139 41.45 -13.43 -16.96
C SER A 139 42.91 -13.92 -16.84
N ALA A 140 43.17 -15.22 -16.62
CA ALA A 140 44.46 -15.87 -16.42
C ALA A 140 44.59 -17.25 -17.12
N GLY A 141 43.97 -17.46 -18.29
CA GLY A 141 43.99 -18.77 -18.99
C GLY A 141 44.73 -18.83 -20.33
N GLY A 142 45.87 -18.15 -20.48
CA GLY A 142 46.75 -18.22 -21.66
C GLY A 142 48.08 -18.88 -21.30
N ALA A 143 48.43 -19.96 -22.02
CA ALA A 143 49.63 -20.74 -21.79
C ALA A 143 50.92 -19.90 -21.71
N GLY A 144 51.63 -20.04 -20.59
CA GLY A 144 53.07 -19.82 -20.45
C GLY A 144 53.55 -18.37 -20.32
N THR A 145 53.67 -17.86 -19.09
CA THR A 145 54.73 -16.92 -18.72
C THR A 145 54.99 -17.00 -17.22
N ALA A 146 56.26 -17.09 -16.81
CA ALA A 146 56.66 -17.08 -15.41
C ALA A 146 56.09 -15.84 -14.68
N GLY A 147 55.57 -16.01 -13.45
CA GLY A 147 55.00 -14.92 -12.65
C GLY A 147 53.48 -14.92 -12.47
N VAL A 148 52.80 -16.05 -12.69
CA VAL A 148 51.38 -16.17 -12.31
C VAL A 148 51.30 -16.28 -10.79
N ALA A 149 50.56 -15.37 -10.17
CA ALA A 149 50.27 -15.45 -8.75
C ALA A 149 49.16 -16.49 -8.52
N GLU A 150 49.44 -17.50 -7.71
CA GLU A 150 48.47 -18.44 -7.18
C GLU A 150 47.82 -17.86 -5.94
N HIS A 151 46.49 -17.98 -5.85
CA HIS A 151 45.71 -17.54 -4.69
C HIS A 151 45.21 -18.75 -3.93
N HIS A 152 45.46 -18.79 -2.62
CA HIS A 152 45.11 -19.89 -1.74
C HIS A 152 44.42 -19.34 -0.50
N ASN A 153 43.18 -19.73 -0.28
CA ASN A 153 42.39 -19.29 0.88
C ASN A 153 42.01 -20.50 1.73
N GLY A 154 41.98 -20.32 3.05
CA GLY A 154 41.70 -21.45 3.92
C GLY A 154 41.48 -21.09 5.37
N THR A 155 41.37 -22.14 6.18
CA THR A 155 41.38 -22.05 7.63
C THR A 155 42.45 -23.00 8.16
N ALA A 156 43.25 -22.52 9.11
CA ALA A 156 44.23 -23.35 9.80
C ALA A 156 43.57 -24.57 10.46
N THR A 157 44.19 -25.75 10.34
CA THR A 157 43.68 -27.10 10.73
C THR A 157 42.49 -27.63 9.93
N THR A 158 41.68 -26.71 9.39
CA THR A 158 40.58 -26.81 8.43
C THR A 158 40.89 -27.48 7.11
N THR A 159 41.47 -26.65 6.23
CA THR A 159 41.65 -26.84 4.79
C THR A 159 42.41 -25.64 4.19
N PRO A 160 43.40 -25.85 3.31
CA PRO A 160 44.42 -26.88 3.43
C PRO A 160 45.38 -26.52 4.58
N ALA A 161 45.65 -27.46 5.49
CA ALA A 161 46.72 -27.31 6.48
C ALA A 161 48.12 -27.40 5.84
N ASN A 162 48.22 -27.93 4.62
CA ASN A 162 49.40 -27.90 3.77
C ASN A 162 48.99 -27.37 2.40
N VAL A 163 49.43 -26.15 2.08
CA VAL A 163 49.19 -25.49 0.81
C VAL A 163 50.35 -25.82 -0.13
N THR A 164 50.09 -26.55 -1.22
CA THR A 164 51.09 -26.91 -2.24
C THR A 164 50.96 -26.00 -3.46
N PHE A 165 52.08 -25.58 -4.02
CA PHE A 165 52.14 -24.68 -5.17
C PHE A 165 52.39 -25.46 -6.47
N THR A 166 52.02 -24.90 -7.61
CA THR A 166 52.27 -25.51 -8.93
C THR A 166 53.75 -25.49 -9.32
N GLY A 167 54.56 -24.67 -8.65
CA GLY A 167 56.00 -24.53 -8.87
C GLY A 167 56.76 -24.14 -7.61
N THR A 168 58.01 -23.72 -7.78
CA THR A 168 58.78 -23.12 -6.69
C THR A 168 58.42 -21.64 -6.60
N SER A 169 57.99 -21.17 -5.43
CA SER A 169 57.66 -19.78 -5.21
C SER A 169 58.88 -18.86 -5.41
N LYS A 170 58.61 -17.59 -5.72
CA LYS A 170 59.56 -16.47 -5.67
C LYS A 170 59.21 -15.53 -4.53
N ALA A 171 57.91 -15.29 -4.35
CA ALA A 171 57.36 -14.48 -3.27
C ALA A 171 56.10 -15.13 -2.73
N ILE A 172 55.90 -15.02 -1.42
CA ILE A 172 54.74 -15.52 -0.69
C ILE A 172 54.26 -14.39 0.21
N LEU A 173 52.99 -14.02 0.08
CA LEU A 173 52.26 -13.16 1.01
C LEU A 173 51.18 -13.99 1.70
N ILE A 174 51.12 -13.93 3.02
CA ILE A 174 50.14 -14.65 3.83
C ILE A 174 49.51 -13.68 4.81
N ASP A 175 48.18 -13.54 4.73
CA ASP A 175 47.40 -12.67 5.58
C ASP A 175 46.66 -13.51 6.63
N ASN A 176 46.83 -13.15 7.90
CA ASN A 176 46.01 -13.67 8.98
C ASN A 176 44.73 -12.82 9.07
N LEU A 177 43.62 -13.37 8.59
CA LEU A 177 42.32 -12.68 8.57
C LEU A 177 41.60 -12.76 9.93
N ASP A 178 42.15 -13.51 10.89
CA ASP A 178 41.59 -13.60 12.24
C ASP A 178 41.98 -12.39 13.09
N ALA A 179 41.03 -11.89 13.88
CA ALA A 179 41.22 -10.72 14.73
C ALA A 179 41.73 -11.04 16.14
N SER A 180 41.75 -12.31 16.54
CA SER A 180 42.02 -12.74 17.93
C SER A 180 43.12 -13.77 18.06
N ASN A 181 43.37 -14.56 17.02
CA ASN A 181 44.21 -15.75 17.10
C ASN A 181 45.41 -15.64 16.15
N ASN A 182 46.54 -16.20 16.58
CA ASN A 182 47.74 -16.25 15.75
C ASN A 182 47.64 -17.37 14.72
N LEU A 183 48.07 -17.06 13.50
CA LEU A 183 48.37 -18.01 12.45
C LEU A 183 49.83 -18.47 12.58
N LEU A 184 50.06 -19.77 12.43
CA LEU A 184 51.39 -20.37 12.50
C LEU A 184 51.74 -20.95 11.13
N VAL A 185 52.77 -20.39 10.50
CA VAL A 185 53.16 -20.71 9.13
C VAL A 185 54.52 -21.38 9.14
N SER A 186 54.64 -22.52 8.49
CA SER A 186 55.88 -23.28 8.36
C SER A 186 56.25 -23.52 6.90
N PHE A 187 57.53 -23.41 6.60
CA PHE A 187 58.10 -23.63 5.27
C PHE A 187 58.92 -24.93 5.18
N ASP A 188 58.98 -25.71 6.26
CA ASP A 188 59.77 -26.93 6.40
C ASP A 188 58.93 -28.16 6.81
N GLY A 189 57.64 -28.16 6.44
CA GLY A 189 56.72 -29.27 6.71
C GLY A 189 56.22 -29.37 8.15
N GLY A 190 56.39 -28.31 8.95
CA GLY A 190 55.79 -28.16 10.28
C GLY A 190 56.79 -28.16 11.43
N ALA A 191 58.10 -28.23 11.15
CA ALA A 191 59.12 -28.32 12.16
C ALA A 191 59.44 -26.96 12.79
N ASN A 192 59.42 -25.88 12.00
CA ASN A 192 59.63 -24.52 12.48
C ASN A 192 58.53 -23.59 11.96
N THR A 193 57.85 -22.91 12.88
CA THR A 193 56.75 -22.00 12.56
C THR A 193 57.13 -20.53 12.77
N LYS A 194 56.80 -19.69 11.80
CA LYS A 194 56.66 -18.25 11.97
C LYS A 194 55.26 -17.93 12.46
N THR A 195 55.16 -17.02 13.43
CA THR A 195 53.88 -16.54 13.95
C THR A 195 53.45 -15.30 13.18
N VAL A 196 52.23 -15.31 12.64
CA VAL A 196 51.56 -14.14 12.08
C VAL A 196 50.48 -13.71 13.07
N LEU A 197 50.66 -12.54 13.66
CA LEU A 197 49.74 -11.98 14.65
C LEU A 197 48.36 -11.71 14.04
N PRO A 198 47.31 -11.51 14.86
CA PRO A 198 45.97 -11.29 14.35
C PRO A 198 45.91 -10.02 13.49
N GLY A 199 45.26 -10.11 12.33
CA GLY A 199 45.14 -9.01 11.35
C GLY A 199 46.44 -8.59 10.65
N GLN A 200 47.54 -9.34 10.83
CA GLN A 200 48.83 -9.03 10.22
C GLN A 200 49.16 -9.93 9.02
N SER A 201 50.14 -9.48 8.23
CA SER A 201 50.64 -10.18 7.06
C SER A 201 52.08 -10.65 7.26
N LEU A 202 52.43 -11.78 6.64
CA LEU A 202 53.79 -12.26 6.45
C LEU A 202 54.13 -12.22 4.96
N SER A 203 55.16 -11.44 4.60
CA SER A 203 55.71 -11.40 3.25
C SER A 203 57.13 -11.95 3.26
N ILE A 204 57.42 -12.90 2.37
CA ILE A 204 58.77 -13.43 2.20
C ILE A 204 59.09 -13.63 0.72
N GLU A 205 60.34 -13.38 0.36
CA GLU A 205 60.94 -13.87 -0.88
C GLU A 205 61.62 -15.20 -0.58
N ALA A 206 61.10 -16.29 -1.14
CA ALA A 206 61.59 -17.62 -0.81
C ALA A 206 61.22 -18.65 -1.88
N ASN A 207 62.05 -19.70 -1.97
CA ASN A 207 61.92 -20.81 -2.92
C ASN A 207 61.31 -22.04 -2.24
N HIS A 208 59.99 -22.05 -2.09
CA HIS A 208 59.25 -23.17 -1.50
C HIS A 208 58.24 -23.72 -2.49
N SER A 209 57.94 -25.02 -2.40
CA SER A 209 56.86 -25.65 -3.18
C SER A 209 55.61 -25.92 -2.34
N ALA A 210 55.68 -25.66 -1.03
CA ALA A 210 54.56 -25.80 -0.12
C ALA A 210 54.75 -24.97 1.15
N VAL A 211 53.64 -24.67 1.81
CA VAL A 211 53.56 -24.02 3.12
C VAL A 211 52.59 -24.78 4.01
N ALA A 212 53.04 -25.15 5.20
CA ALA A 212 52.19 -25.70 6.24
C ALA A 212 51.58 -24.57 7.06
N VAL A 213 50.27 -24.59 7.25
CA VAL A 213 49.50 -23.58 7.98
C VAL A 213 48.76 -24.24 9.14
N SER A 214 49.01 -23.73 10.33
CA SER A 214 48.40 -24.14 11.60
C SER A 214 48.06 -22.90 12.43
N SER A 215 47.59 -23.09 13.65
CA SER A 215 47.08 -21.98 14.46
C SER A 215 47.20 -22.22 15.95
N SER A 216 47.15 -21.12 16.71
CA SER A 216 47.09 -21.11 18.17
C SER A 216 45.72 -21.51 18.74
N ALA A 217 44.68 -21.55 17.91
CA ALA A 217 43.31 -21.98 18.20
C ALA A 217 42.78 -22.86 17.07
N ALA A 218 41.61 -23.49 17.21
CA ALA A 218 41.14 -24.50 16.24
C ALA A 218 40.83 -23.95 14.84
N THR A 219 40.47 -22.67 14.66
CA THR A 219 40.10 -22.16 13.33
C THR A 219 40.56 -20.72 13.18
N VAL A 220 41.51 -20.49 12.26
CA VAL A 220 42.06 -19.17 11.93
C VAL A 220 42.03 -19.01 10.41
N PRO A 221 41.19 -18.12 9.85
CA PRO A 221 41.15 -17.88 8.41
C PRO A 221 42.44 -17.21 7.92
N PHE A 222 42.88 -17.62 6.73
CA PHE A 222 44.02 -17.01 6.06
C PHE A 222 43.76 -16.86 4.57
N GLU A 223 44.47 -15.90 4.00
CA GLU A 223 44.59 -15.67 2.57
C GLU A 223 46.08 -15.72 2.20
N MET A 224 46.42 -16.36 1.09
CA MET A 224 47.79 -16.52 0.65
C MET A 224 47.89 -16.23 -0.85
N LEU A 225 48.85 -15.41 -1.21
CA LEU A 225 49.21 -15.10 -2.59
C LEU A 225 50.65 -15.55 -2.84
N VAL A 226 50.85 -16.38 -3.85
CA VAL A 226 52.13 -17.03 -4.16
C VAL A 226 52.52 -16.75 -5.59
N THR A 227 53.61 -16.03 -5.81
CA THR A 227 54.17 -15.88 -7.15
C THR A 227 55.11 -17.04 -7.42
N VAL A 228 54.83 -17.86 -8.45
CA VAL A 228 55.69 -18.97 -8.92
C VAL A 228 56.52 -18.61 -10.16
#